data_AF-A0AAU7JPJ0-F1
#
_entry.id   AF-A0AAU7JPJ0-F1
#
_cell.length_a   1.000
_cell.length_b   1.000
_cell.length_c   1.000
_cell.angle_alpha   90.00
_cell.angle_beta   90.00
_cell.angle_gamma   90.00
#
_symmetry.space_group_name_H-M   'P 1'
#
loop_
_entity.id
_entity.type
_entity.pdbx_description
1 polymer ?
#
loop_
_entity_poly.entity_id
_entity_poly.type
_entity_poly.pdbx_seq_one_letter_code
_entity_poly.pdbx_strand_id
1 'polypeptide(L)'
;MSDKTNTTTKPAKKTAGAFDIRNIIGSLLGIYGLILFFAGLFADKHLDRTGGVNANLWTGIVLIAAAVLFLGWARVKPIVVPDEVEKAGDDPTRPAPRRRSGGH
;
A
#
# COMPACT_ATOMS: atom_id res chain seq x y z
N MET A 1 -36.21 -30.44 19.55
CA MET A 1 -35.03 -31.14 18.99
C MET A 1 -34.32 -30.15 18.08
N SER A 2 -33.07 -29.83 18.40
CA SER A 2 -32.11 -28.95 17.69
C SER A 2 -32.03 -29.31 16.20
N ASP A 3 -31.78 -28.40 15.25
CA ASP A 3 -30.51 -27.70 15.06
C ASP A 3 -30.70 -26.41 14.22
N LYS A 4 -30.36 -25.25 14.80
CA LYS A 4 -30.03 -24.06 14.01
C LYS A 4 -28.53 -24.11 13.78
N THR A 5 -28.13 -24.64 12.64
CA THR A 5 -26.75 -24.63 12.16
C THR A 5 -26.31 -23.17 11.94
N ASN A 6 -25.71 -22.58 12.97
CA ASN A 6 -24.97 -21.33 12.85
C ASN A 6 -23.76 -21.61 11.95
N THR A 7 -23.91 -21.37 10.66
CA THR A 7 -22.82 -21.33 9.70
C THR A 7 -21.93 -20.15 10.05
N THR A 8 -20.89 -20.40 10.84
CA THR A 8 -19.81 -19.45 11.09
C THR A 8 -19.09 -19.18 9.77
N THR A 9 -19.56 -18.19 9.03
CA THR A 9 -18.83 -17.61 7.90
C THR A 9 -17.55 -17.01 8.47
N LYS A 10 -16.42 -17.71 8.31
CA LYS A 10 -15.10 -17.16 8.66
C LYS A 10 -14.95 -15.82 7.95
N PRO A 11 -14.71 -14.70 8.67
CA PRO A 11 -14.46 -13.43 8.02
C PRO A 11 -13.20 -13.60 7.16
N ALA A 12 -13.36 -13.47 5.84
CA ALA A 12 -12.25 -13.50 4.91
C ALA A 12 -11.42 -12.23 5.15
N LYS A 13 -10.34 -12.38 5.93
CA LYS A 13 -9.40 -11.31 6.28
C LYS A 13 -8.96 -10.57 5.02
N LYS A 14 -9.57 -9.41 4.70
CA LYS A 14 -9.12 -8.62 3.56
C LYS A 14 -7.84 -7.89 3.96
N THR A 15 -6.73 -8.40 3.45
CA THR A 15 -5.48 -7.66 3.50
C THR A 15 -5.65 -6.39 2.65
N ALA A 16 -5.71 -5.23 3.30
CA ALA A 16 -5.50 -3.95 2.63
C ALA A 16 -4.05 -3.79 2.11
N GLY A 17 -3.19 -4.79 2.34
CA GLY A 17 -1.75 -4.73 2.13
C GLY A 17 -1.30 -4.56 0.67
N ALA A 18 -2.19 -4.70 -0.32
CA ALA A 18 -1.86 -4.38 -1.70
C ALA A 18 -1.66 -2.87 -1.94
N PHE A 19 -2.25 -2.01 -1.09
CA PHE A 19 -2.14 -0.55 -1.15
C PHE A 19 -1.37 0.04 0.05
N ASP A 20 -0.37 -0.67 0.60
CA ASP A 20 0.56 -0.07 1.56
C ASP A 20 1.44 0.97 0.86
N ILE A 21 1.49 2.19 1.40
CA ILE A 21 2.31 3.29 0.89
C ILE A 21 3.79 2.90 0.75
N ARG A 22 4.29 1.97 1.57
CA ARG A 22 5.67 1.45 1.50
C ARG A 22 5.92 0.69 0.19
N ASN A 23 4.93 -0.06 -0.29
CA ASN A 23 5.02 -0.75 -1.56
C ASN A 23 5.01 0.24 -2.73
N ILE A 24 4.18 1.28 -2.67
CA ILE A 24 4.11 2.34 -3.69
C ILE A 24 5.43 3.13 -3.75
N ILE A 25 5.92 3.61 -2.61
CA ILE A 25 7.19 4.35 -2.53
C ILE A 25 8.35 3.44 -2.96
N GLY A 26 8.41 2.21 -2.45
CA GLY A 26 9.48 1.26 -2.77
C GLY A 26 9.54 0.91 -4.26
N SER A 27 8.38 0.67 -4.90
CA SER A 27 8.33 0.39 -6.34
C SER A 27 8.68 1.61 -7.19
N LEU A 28 8.21 2.81 -6.81
CA LEU A 28 8.57 4.06 -7.51
C LEU A 28 10.07 4.35 -7.43
N LEU A 29 10.67 4.23 -6.23
CA LEU A 29 12.11 4.38 -6.03
C LEU A 29 12.90 3.31 -6.81
N GLY A 30 12.40 2.06 -6.85
CA GLY A 30 13.03 0.98 -7.59
C GLY A 30 13.07 1.24 -9.10
N ILE A 31 11.95 1.68 -9.68
CA ILE A 31 11.87 2.04 -11.11
C ILE A 31 12.82 3.20 -11.42
N TYR A 32 12.79 4.27 -10.63
CA TYR A 32 13.69 5.42 -10.81
C TYR A 32 15.16 5.02 -10.65
N GLY A 33 15.47 4.19 -9.65
CA GLY A 33 16.81 3.67 -9.41
C GLY A 33 17.33 2.83 -10.58
N LEU A 34 16.50 1.97 -11.15
CA LEU A 34 16.83 1.20 -12.36
C LEU A 34 17.08 2.11 -13.57
N ILE A 35 16.21 3.09 -13.80
CA ILE A 35 16.39 4.07 -14.88
C ILE A 35 17.73 4.81 -14.72
N LEU A 36 18.03 5.31 -13.52
CA LEU A 36 19.27 6.04 -13.25
C LEU A 36 20.51 5.14 -13.29
N PHE A 37 20.41 3.88 -12.83
CA PHE A 37 21.47 2.90 -12.93
C PHE A 37 21.81 2.61 -14.40
N PHE A 38 20.81 2.34 -15.23
CA PHE A 38 21.02 2.11 -16.66
C PHE A 38 21.45 3.37 -17.41
N ALA A 39 20.92 4.55 -17.05
CA ALA A 39 21.42 5.81 -17.56
C ALA A 39 22.90 6.03 -17.18
N GLY A 40 23.30 5.70 -15.95
CA GLY A 40 24.70 5.76 -15.53
C GLY A 40 25.61 4.74 -16.23
N LEU A 41 25.06 3.59 -16.64
CA LEU A 41 25.82 2.52 -17.28
C LEU A 41 25.96 2.70 -18.80
N PHE A 42 24.89 3.15 -19.46
CA PHE A 42 24.78 3.18 -20.92
C PHE A 42 24.71 4.58 -21.52
N ALA A 43 24.27 5.60 -20.78
CA ALA A 43 24.29 6.96 -21.34
C ALA A 43 25.75 7.42 -21.45
N ASP A 44 26.08 8.00 -22.59
CA ASP A 44 27.43 8.39 -22.97
C ASP A 44 28.18 9.00 -21.81
N LYS A 45 29.31 8.37 -21.50
CA LYS A 45 30.33 8.82 -20.56
C LYS A 45 30.90 10.15 -21.09
N HIS A 46 30.16 11.24 -20.93
CA HIS A 46 30.72 12.59 -20.87
C HIS A 46 31.51 12.72 -19.56
N LEU A 47 32.50 11.84 -19.37
CA LEU A 47 33.47 11.82 -18.27
C LEU A 47 34.25 13.14 -18.20
N ASP A 48 34.20 13.94 -19.26
CA ASP A 48 34.87 15.23 -19.38
C ASP A 48 34.28 16.34 -18.50
N ARG A 49 33.10 16.16 -17.90
CA ARG A 49 32.44 17.20 -17.07
C ARG A 49 32.29 16.87 -15.59
N THR A 50 32.53 15.63 -15.14
CA THR A 50 32.31 15.23 -13.73
C THR A 50 33.51 14.61 -13.01
N GLY A 51 34.73 14.74 -13.54
CA GLY A 51 35.94 14.32 -12.82
C GLY A 51 36.05 12.81 -12.59
N GLY A 52 35.48 11.99 -13.50
CA GLY A 52 35.61 10.53 -13.47
C GLY A 52 34.54 9.76 -12.70
N VAL A 53 33.64 10.45 -11.96
CA VAL A 53 32.59 9.80 -11.17
C VAL A 53 31.22 10.03 -11.82
N ASN A 54 30.48 8.94 -12.06
CA ASN A 54 29.13 9.00 -12.64
C ASN A 54 28.09 9.16 -11.53
N ALA A 55 27.56 10.39 -11.38
CA ALA A 55 26.54 10.71 -10.39
C ALA A 55 25.24 9.93 -10.58
N ASN A 56 24.82 9.67 -11.83
CA ASN A 56 23.61 8.88 -12.10
C ASN A 56 23.76 7.44 -11.63
N LEU A 57 24.95 6.84 -11.82
CA LEU A 57 25.21 5.45 -11.40
C LEU A 57 25.18 5.32 -9.87
N TRP A 58 25.88 6.20 -9.16
CA TRP A 58 25.87 6.21 -7.69
C TRP A 58 24.48 6.48 -7.11
N THR A 59 23.77 7.46 -7.68
CA THR A 59 22.39 7.77 -7.27
C THR A 59 21.44 6.61 -7.53
N GLY A 60 21.58 5.94 -8.69
CA GLY A 60 20.83 4.73 -9.04
C GLY A 60 21.07 3.59 -8.06
N ILE A 61 22.33 3.33 -7.67
CA ILE A 61 22.68 2.29 -6.69
C ILE A 61 22.04 2.59 -5.32
N VAL A 62 22.13 3.82 -4.83
CA VAL A 62 21.52 4.24 -3.56
C VAL A 62 20.00 4.08 -3.60
N LEU A 63 19.36 4.47 -4.70
CA LEU A 63 17.91 4.32 -4.90
C LEU A 63 17.48 2.86 -4.93
N ILE A 64 18.23 1.98 -5.60
CA ILE A 64 17.96 0.54 -5.63
C ILE A 64 18.08 -0.05 -4.22
N ALA A 65 19.12 0.31 -3.46
CA ALA A 65 19.29 -0.15 -2.08
C ALA A 65 18.12 0.30 -1.17
N ALA A 66 17.69 1.56 -1.30
CA ALA A 66 16.53 2.08 -0.58
C ALA A 66 15.23 1.36 -0.99
N ALA A 67 15.03 1.07 -2.28
CA ALA A 67 13.87 0.33 -2.77
C ALA A 67 13.81 -1.09 -2.18
N VAL A 68 14.94 -1.81 -2.15
CA VAL A 68 15.02 -3.15 -1.54
C VAL A 68 14.70 -3.10 -0.04
N LEU A 69 15.19 -2.08 0.67
CA LEU A 69 14.85 -1.87 2.08
C LEU A 69 13.35 -1.64 2.29
N PHE A 70 12.74 -0.77 1.50
CA PHE A 70 11.32 -0.46 1.62
C PHE A 70 10.42 -1.65 1.27
N LEU A 71 10.72 -2.35 0.17
CA LEU A 71 9.96 -3.54 -0.25
C LEU A 71 10.16 -4.71 0.73
N GLY A 72 11.39 -4.93 1.20
CA GLY A 72 11.71 -5.93 2.22
C GLY A 72 10.98 -5.65 3.53
N TRP A 73 10.94 -4.39 3.97
CA TRP A 73 10.24 -4.01 5.20
C TRP A 73 8.71 -4.13 5.06
N ALA A 74 8.14 -3.71 3.92
CA ALA A 74 6.73 -3.91 3.63
C ALA A 74 6.35 -5.40 3.70
N ARG A 75 7.24 -6.29 3.24
CA ARG A 75 7.06 -7.75 3.32
C ARG A 75 7.07 -8.28 4.75
N VAL A 76 7.92 -7.73 5.63
CA VAL A 76 8.07 -8.18 7.03
C VAL A 76 6.93 -7.67 7.92
N LYS A 77 6.38 -6.48 7.66
CA LYS A 77 5.30 -5.87 8.46
C LYS A 77 4.08 -5.52 7.60
N PRO A 78 3.31 -6.52 7.14
CA PRO A 78 2.08 -6.26 6.39
C PRO A 78 1.04 -5.58 7.30
N ILE A 79 0.54 -4.42 6.87
CA ILE A 79 -0.56 -3.73 7.57
C ILE A 79 -1.85 -4.51 7.32
N VAL A 80 -2.37 -5.15 8.36
CA VAL A 80 -3.67 -5.82 8.34
C VAL A 80 -4.70 -4.82 8.87
N VAL A 81 -5.60 -4.36 8.00
CA VAL A 81 -6.77 -3.57 8.39
C VAL A 81 -7.88 -4.55 8.78
N PRO A 82 -8.39 -4.54 10.02
CA PRO A 82 -9.58 -5.28 10.39
C PRO A 82 -10.81 -4.71 9.66
N ASP A 83 -11.66 -5.59 9.11
CA ASP A 83 -12.88 -5.22 8.36
C ASP A 83 -14.01 -4.65 9.25
N GLU A 84 -13.76 -4.42 10.54
CA GLU A 84 -14.79 -3.98 11.49
C GLU A 84 -14.72 -2.47 11.66
N VAL A 85 -15.15 -1.72 10.64
CA VAL A 85 -16.00 -0.58 10.96
C VAL A 85 -17.28 -1.23 11.42
N GLU A 86 -17.46 -1.36 12.74
CA GLU A 86 -18.74 -1.70 13.34
C GLU A 86 -19.78 -0.83 12.64
N LYS A 87 -20.50 -1.41 11.68
CA LYS A 87 -21.64 -0.77 11.06
C LYS A 87 -22.54 -0.54 12.26
N ALA A 88 -22.59 0.72 12.73
CA ALA A 88 -23.35 1.14 13.90
C ALA A 88 -24.59 0.27 13.92
N GLY A 89 -24.62 -0.66 14.87
CA GLY A 89 -25.67 -1.66 14.91
C GLY A 89 -26.99 -0.93 14.76
N ASP A 90 -27.98 -1.56 14.13
CA ASP A 90 -29.36 -1.12 14.30
C ASP A 90 -29.61 -1.13 15.80
N ASP A 91 -29.32 0.00 16.44
CA ASP A 91 -29.51 0.25 17.84
C ASP A 91 -31.01 0.04 18.02
N PRO A 92 -31.45 -0.99 18.75
CA PRO A 92 -32.87 -1.27 18.90
C PRO A 92 -33.60 -0.13 19.64
N THR A 93 -32.85 0.81 20.23
CA THR A 93 -33.37 2.04 20.82
C THR A 93 -33.42 3.21 19.85
N ARG A 94 -32.85 3.09 18.63
CA ARG A 94 -32.93 4.11 17.59
C ARG A 94 -34.37 4.22 17.11
N PRO A 95 -35.07 5.33 17.42
CA PRO A 95 -36.46 5.47 17.03
C PRO A 95 -36.55 5.48 15.50
N ALA A 96 -37.47 4.67 14.96
CA ALA A 96 -37.72 4.62 13.53
C ALA A 96 -37.95 6.05 12.98
N PRO A 97 -37.40 6.39 11.80
CA PRO A 97 -37.59 7.71 11.21
C PRO A 97 -39.09 7.98 11.11
N ARG A 98 -39.61 8.90 11.92
CA ARG A 98 -41.02 9.31 11.83
C ARG A 98 -41.17 9.96 10.46
N ARG A 99 -41.78 9.24 9.51
CA ARG A 99 -42.30 9.86 8.29
C ARG A 99 -43.30 10.90 8.75
N ARG A 100 -42.88 12.16 8.73
CA ARG A 100 -43.78 13.29 8.99
C ARG A 100 -44.75 13.29 7.82
N SER A 101 -45.94 12.73 8.03
CA SER A 101 -47.03 12.82 7.06
C SER A 101 -47.34 14.30 6.92
N GLY A 102 -46.88 14.89 5.81
CA GLY A 102 -47.23 16.25 5.45
C GLY A 102 -48.72 16.26 5.14
N GLY A 103 -49.51 16.80 6.07
CA GLY A 103 -50.87 17.18 5.78
C GLY A 103 -50.85 18.49 5.01
N HIS A 104 -51.47 18.50 3.84
CA HIS A 104 -52.54 19.40 3.40
C HIS A 104 -53.05 18.89 2.04
#